data_AF-A0AAP4F9A3-F1
#
_entry.id   AF-A0AAP4F9A3-F1
#
_cell.length_a   1.000
_cell.length_b   1.000
_cell.length_c   1.000
_cell.angle_alpha   90.00
_cell.angle_beta   90.00
_cell.angle_gamma   90.00
#
_symmetry.space_group_name_H-M   'P 1'
#
loop_
_entity.id
_entity.type
_entity.pdbx_description
1 polymer ?
#
loop_
_entity_poly.entity_id
_entity_poly.type
_entity_poly.pdbx_seq_one_letter_code
_entity_poly.pdbx_strand_id
1 'polypeptide(L)'
;MYILDTGPIFKFLTTDCVPELLCALGHNKIHVPKAVELEILDTPTRHRQFERAREVWPRFPDRFREIIPDDATDELRQCCQAVLGMEFEEMYAEPKDRGEHMAILHGVLRARAGEQVILVCDEIAGTNVIKQQAKVLTQAQRRGQFSPGGSIQHADTIQLLWWAIEGGGFNGSREQFLTKYKAMAALDSSMPLTAKKVGLTKSPPWPPDAKR
;
A
#
# COMPACT_ATOMS: atom_id res chain seq x y z
N MET A 1 3.21 -10.54 4.30
CA MET A 1 3.73 -9.22 4.72
C MET A 1 3.05 -8.15 3.88
N TYR A 2 2.61 -7.04 4.48
CA TYR A 2 2.03 -5.90 3.76
C TYR A 2 2.97 -4.72 3.84
N ILE A 3 3.44 -4.23 2.68
CA ILE A 3 4.25 -3.01 2.59
C ILE A 3 3.43 -1.97 1.85
N LEU A 4 3.19 -0.84 2.50
CA LEU A 4 2.29 0.19 2.00
C LEU A 4 3.08 1.43 1.57
N ASP A 5 2.72 1.95 0.41
CA ASP A 5 3.09 3.29 -0.05
C ASP A 5 2.24 4.38 0.65
N THR A 6 2.69 5.62 0.52
CA THR A 6 2.08 6.85 1.02
C THR A 6 0.62 7.03 0.56
N GLY A 7 0.33 6.81 -0.73
CA GLY A 7 -0.98 7.11 -1.32
C GLY A 7 -2.16 6.42 -0.62
N PRO A 8 -2.16 5.07 -0.52
CA PRO A 8 -3.19 4.33 0.21
C PRO A 8 -3.25 4.72 1.69
N ILE A 9 -2.10 4.85 2.37
CA ILE A 9 -2.07 5.20 3.79
C ILE A 9 -2.78 6.54 4.03
N PHE A 10 -2.50 7.56 3.22
CA PHE A 10 -3.13 8.87 3.38
C PHE A 10 -4.65 8.79 3.33
N LYS A 11 -5.20 8.01 2.39
CA LYS A 11 -6.65 7.87 2.24
C LYS A 11 -7.28 7.30 3.50
N PHE A 12 -6.75 6.19 4.02
CA PHE A 12 -7.29 5.55 5.21
C PHE A 12 -7.10 6.37 6.49
N LEU A 13 -5.95 7.00 6.68
CA LEU A 13 -5.71 7.82 7.88
C LEU A 13 -6.55 9.10 7.87
N THR A 14 -6.62 9.77 6.72
CA THR A 14 -7.31 11.07 6.60
C THR A 14 -8.82 10.94 6.75
N THR A 15 -9.39 9.82 6.31
CA THR A 15 -10.84 9.59 6.41
C THR A 15 -11.26 8.82 7.66
N ASP A 16 -10.40 8.70 8.67
CA ASP A 16 -10.64 7.94 9.90
C ASP A 16 -11.11 6.50 9.62
N CYS A 17 -10.41 5.80 8.71
CA CYS A 17 -10.70 4.43 8.29
C CYS A 17 -9.62 3.42 8.74
N VAL A 18 -8.90 3.71 9.82
CA VAL A 18 -7.90 2.79 10.37
C VAL A 18 -8.49 1.41 10.72
N PRO A 19 -9.67 1.28 11.35
CA PRO A 19 -10.27 -0.02 11.62
C PRO A 19 -10.54 -0.82 10.34
N GLU A 20 -11.02 -0.17 9.29
CA GLU A 20 -11.29 -0.79 7.99
C GLU A 20 -10.01 -1.19 7.27
N LEU A 21 -8.94 -0.39 7.37
CA LEU A 21 -7.61 -0.77 6.88
C LEU A 21 -7.10 -2.03 7.60
N LEU A 22 -7.15 -2.05 8.93
CA LEU A 22 -6.72 -3.21 9.70
C LEU A 22 -7.56 -4.44 9.37
N CYS A 23 -8.88 -4.28 9.21
CA CYS A 23 -9.78 -5.34 8.77
C CYS A 23 -9.39 -5.89 7.39
N ALA A 24 -9.16 -5.02 6.40
CA ALA A 24 -8.73 -5.40 5.05
C ALA A 24 -7.45 -6.25 5.05
N LEU A 25 -6.55 -5.96 5.98
CA LEU A 25 -5.26 -6.63 6.10
C LEU A 25 -5.31 -7.86 7.04
N GLY A 26 -6.50 -8.27 7.49
CA GLY A 26 -6.67 -9.38 8.43
C GLY A 26 -6.03 -9.13 9.80
N HIS A 27 -5.97 -7.86 10.22
CA HIS A 27 -5.29 -7.38 11.42
C HIS A 27 -3.79 -7.71 11.46
N ASN A 28 -3.18 -7.91 10.29
CA ASN A 28 -1.74 -8.02 10.20
C ASN A 28 -1.07 -6.65 10.27
N LYS A 29 0.21 -6.69 10.64
CA LYS A 29 1.07 -5.51 10.70
C LYS A 29 1.30 -4.92 9.30
N ILE A 30 1.18 -3.60 9.18
CA ILE A 30 1.67 -2.83 8.04
C ILE A 30 3.13 -2.50 8.23
N HIS A 31 3.89 -2.58 7.15
CA HIS A 31 5.28 -2.20 7.11
C HIS A 31 5.42 -1.00 6.19
N VAL A 32 6.12 0.02 6.67
CA VAL A 32 6.17 1.32 6.02
C VAL A 32 7.61 1.77 5.93
N PRO A 33 8.17 1.99 4.74
CA PRO A 33 9.52 2.54 4.60
C PRO A 33 9.66 3.88 5.33
N LYS A 34 10.88 4.22 5.75
CA LYS A 34 11.13 5.47 6.48
C LYS A 34 10.74 6.69 5.64
N ALA A 35 10.99 6.66 4.34
CA ALA A 35 10.59 7.69 3.39
C ALA A 35 9.07 7.93 3.38
N VAL A 36 8.28 6.86 3.41
CA VAL A 36 6.80 6.95 3.46
C VAL A 36 6.35 7.57 4.78
N GLU A 37 6.96 7.19 5.92
CA GLU A 37 6.66 7.85 7.20
C GLU A 37 6.97 9.35 7.16
N LEU A 38 8.13 9.73 6.60
CA LEU A 38 8.50 11.14 6.47
C LEU A 38 7.49 11.89 5.60
N GLU A 39 7.03 11.29 4.50
CA GLU A 39 5.99 11.87 3.65
C GLU A 39 4.66 12.05 4.38
N ILE A 40 4.24 11.07 5.20
CA ILE A 40 3.02 11.17 6.03
C ILE A 40 3.09 12.37 6.97
N LEU A 41 4.26 12.66 7.52
CA LEU A 41 4.48 13.75 8.46
C LEU A 41 4.69 15.11 7.78
N ASP A 42 5.32 15.13 6.59
CA ASP A 42 5.70 16.36 5.88
C ASP A 42 4.63 16.86 4.89
N THR A 43 4.02 15.97 4.10
CA THR A 43 3.05 16.35 3.04
C THR A 43 1.94 17.29 3.56
N PRO A 44 1.37 17.08 4.76
CA PRO A 44 0.32 17.95 5.27
C PRO A 44 0.74 19.40 5.53
N THR A 45 2.05 19.70 5.60
CA THR A 45 2.55 21.09 5.68
C THR A 45 2.24 21.90 4.43
N ARG A 46 2.13 21.23 3.27
CA ARG A 46 1.85 21.82 1.96
C ARG A 46 0.44 21.49 1.46
N HIS A 47 -0.10 20.33 1.86
CA HIS A 47 -1.40 19.84 1.43
C HIS A 47 -2.31 19.59 2.64
N ARG A 48 -2.97 20.65 3.10
CA ARG A 48 -3.75 20.64 4.35
C ARG A 48 -4.87 19.60 4.39
N GLN A 49 -5.38 19.16 3.23
CA GLN A 49 -6.37 18.08 3.18
C GLN A 49 -5.90 16.79 3.85
N PHE A 50 -4.58 16.57 4.00
CA PHE A 50 -3.99 15.41 4.67
C PHE A 50 -3.57 15.66 6.12
N GLU A 51 -3.90 16.82 6.72
CA GLU A 51 -3.54 17.15 8.13
C GLU A 51 -3.96 16.06 9.10
N ARG A 52 -5.14 15.48 8.88
CA ARG A 52 -5.67 14.40 9.71
C ARG A 52 -4.75 13.18 9.73
N ALA A 53 -4.09 12.84 8.62
CA ALA A 53 -3.17 11.70 8.59
C ALA A 53 -1.97 11.90 9.52
N ARG A 54 -1.41 13.12 9.58
CA ARG A 54 -0.31 13.47 10.50
C ARG A 54 -0.73 13.38 11.96
N GLU A 55 -1.98 13.68 12.29
CA GLU A 55 -2.49 13.54 13.66
C GLU A 55 -2.72 12.08 14.06
N VAL A 56 -3.20 11.27 13.11
CA VAL A 56 -3.57 9.87 13.35
C VAL A 56 -2.34 8.98 13.35
N TRP A 57 -1.34 9.22 12.50
CA TRP A 57 -0.16 8.36 12.37
C TRP A 57 0.58 8.10 13.70
N PRO A 58 0.90 9.09 14.54
CA PRO A 58 1.54 8.84 15.84
C PRO A 58 0.70 7.98 16.80
N ARG A 59 -0.62 7.95 16.59
CA ARG A 59 -1.58 7.17 17.38
C ARG A 59 -1.93 5.83 16.75
N PHE A 60 -1.41 5.54 15.55
CA PHE A 60 -1.60 4.26 14.89
C PHE A 60 -1.03 3.16 15.80
N PRO A 61 -1.77 2.08 16.10
CA PRO A 61 -1.34 1.13 17.12
C PRO A 61 -0.01 0.46 16.76
N ASP A 62 0.99 0.57 17.64
CA ASP A 62 2.36 0.08 17.37
C ASP A 62 2.42 -1.41 17.05
N ARG A 63 1.53 -2.23 17.64
CA ARG A 63 1.44 -3.66 17.32
C ARG A 63 1.11 -3.95 15.86
N PHE A 64 0.47 -3.01 15.16
CA PHE A 64 0.07 -3.14 13.77
C PHE A 64 0.95 -2.33 12.82
N ARG A 65 2.01 -1.68 13.29
CA ARG A 65 2.90 -0.85 12.46
C ARG A 65 4.35 -1.23 12.68
N GLU A 66 5.11 -1.25 11.59
CA GLU A 66 6.56 -1.33 11.63
C GLU A 66 7.16 -0.39 10.59
N ILE A 67 8.16 0.37 11.01
CA ILE A 67 8.93 1.24 10.12
C ILE A 67 10.12 0.45 9.62
N ILE A 68 10.29 0.36 8.30
CA ILE A 68 11.46 -0.26 7.68
C ILE A 68 12.51 0.84 7.48
N PRO A 69 13.74 0.70 8.01
CA PRO A 69 14.81 1.65 7.76
C PRO A 69 15.20 1.69 6.27
N ASP A 70 15.53 2.89 5.77
CA ASP A 70 15.99 3.11 4.39
C ASP A 70 17.51 3.25 4.30
N ASP A 71 18.25 2.64 5.25
CA ASP A 71 19.70 2.71 5.27
C ASP A 71 20.27 2.17 3.96
N ALA A 72 21.25 2.89 3.40
CA ALA A 72 21.88 2.56 2.13
C ALA A 72 22.80 1.35 2.28
N THR A 73 22.23 0.15 2.41
CA THR A 73 22.98 -1.11 2.41
C THR A 73 23.35 -1.51 0.99
N ASP A 74 24.36 -2.36 0.85
CA ASP A 74 24.79 -2.84 -0.47
C ASP A 74 23.69 -3.63 -1.18
N GLU A 75 22.87 -4.37 -0.44
CA GLU A 75 21.71 -5.09 -0.98
C GLU A 75 20.67 -4.12 -1.53
N LEU A 76 20.39 -3.03 -0.80
CA LEU A 76 19.42 -2.03 -1.23
C LEU A 76 19.92 -1.25 -2.45
N ARG A 77 21.22 -0.91 -2.50
CA ARG A 77 21.85 -0.31 -3.69
C ARG A 77 21.74 -1.22 -4.91
N GLN A 78 22.14 -2.48 -4.78
CA GLN A 78 22.06 -3.45 -5.87
C GLN A 78 20.61 -3.69 -6.31
N CYS A 79 19.67 -3.71 -5.36
CA CYS A 79 18.25 -3.81 -5.66
C CYS A 79 17.75 -2.58 -6.43
N CYS A 80 18.12 -1.37 -6.01
CA CYS A 80 17.79 -0.12 -6.70
C CYS A 80 18.25 -0.15 -8.15
N GLN A 81 19.53 -0.45 -8.38
CA GLN A 81 20.08 -0.54 -9.73
C GLN A 81 19.39 -1.62 -10.57
N ALA A 82 19.09 -2.80 -9.99
CA ALA A 82 18.45 -3.89 -10.71
C ALA A 82 16.96 -3.66 -11.01
N VAL A 83 16.25 -2.90 -10.17
CA VAL A 83 14.79 -2.70 -10.27
C VAL A 83 14.45 -1.43 -11.02
N LEU A 84 15.15 -0.33 -10.71
CA LEU A 84 14.88 1.01 -11.20
C LEU A 84 15.90 1.48 -12.25
N GLY A 85 17.07 0.84 -12.34
CA GLY A 85 18.11 1.21 -13.31
C GLY A 85 18.85 2.51 -12.98
N MET A 86 18.84 2.93 -11.71
CA MET A 86 19.47 4.15 -11.22
C MET A 86 20.19 3.89 -9.89
N GLU A 87 21.19 4.72 -9.60
CA GLU A 87 21.94 4.65 -8.35
C GLU A 87 21.06 5.03 -7.16
N PHE A 88 21.25 4.35 -6.04
CA PHE A 88 20.38 4.53 -4.86
C PHE A 88 20.44 5.95 -4.31
N GLU A 89 21.63 6.53 -4.24
CA GLU A 89 21.84 7.87 -3.72
C GLU A 89 21.13 8.93 -4.59
N GLU A 90 21.12 8.74 -5.91
CA GLU A 90 20.40 9.62 -6.83
C GLU A 90 18.89 9.48 -6.66
N MET A 91 18.39 8.24 -6.60
CA MET A 91 16.98 7.94 -6.37
C MET A 91 16.48 8.50 -5.04
N TYR A 92 17.25 8.32 -3.96
CA TYR A 92 16.85 8.71 -2.61
C TYR A 92 16.90 10.24 -2.40
N ALA A 93 17.77 10.93 -3.14
CA ALA A 93 17.88 12.38 -3.11
C ALA A 93 16.70 13.09 -3.80
N GLU A 94 16.06 12.45 -4.79
CA GLU A 94 14.87 12.96 -5.46
C GLU A 94 13.63 12.72 -4.58
N PRO A 95 12.94 13.78 -4.10
CA PRO A 95 11.75 13.59 -3.28
C PRO A 95 10.58 12.98 -4.06
N LYS A 96 10.55 13.18 -5.38
CA LYS A 96 9.49 12.64 -6.24
C LYS A 96 9.52 11.11 -6.23
N ASP A 97 8.36 10.51 -5.97
CA ASP A 97 8.10 9.07 -5.99
C ASP A 97 8.99 8.23 -5.03
N ARG A 98 9.70 8.90 -4.10
CA ARG A 98 10.64 8.26 -3.17
C ARG A 98 9.96 7.24 -2.27
N GLY A 99 8.81 7.59 -1.68
CA GLY A 99 8.01 6.67 -0.88
C GLY A 99 7.64 5.39 -1.65
N GLU A 100 7.17 5.55 -2.89
CA GLU A 100 6.81 4.43 -3.77
C GLU A 100 8.03 3.56 -4.09
N HIS A 101 9.13 4.17 -4.54
CA HIS A 101 10.36 3.45 -4.85
C HIS A 101 10.84 2.65 -3.64
N MET A 102 10.88 3.26 -2.45
CA MET A 102 11.29 2.57 -1.23
C MET A 102 10.35 1.42 -0.86
N ALA A 103 9.03 1.57 -1.02
CA ALA A 103 8.09 0.49 -0.80
C ALA A 103 8.39 -0.69 -1.73
N ILE A 104 8.58 -0.41 -3.03
CA ILE A 104 8.91 -1.43 -4.04
C ILE A 104 10.23 -2.12 -3.72
N LEU A 105 11.30 -1.37 -3.44
CA LEU A 105 12.63 -1.92 -3.18
C LEU A 105 12.64 -2.83 -1.95
N HIS A 106 12.05 -2.39 -0.84
CA HIS A 106 11.91 -3.22 0.36
C HIS A 106 11.08 -4.47 0.08
N GLY A 107 9.98 -4.35 -0.66
CA GLY A 107 9.16 -5.51 -1.02
C GLY A 107 9.87 -6.52 -1.89
N VAL A 108 10.66 -6.05 -2.86
CA VAL A 108 11.47 -6.91 -3.72
C VAL A 108 12.54 -7.63 -2.91
N LEU A 109 13.25 -6.94 -2.02
CA LEU A 109 14.27 -7.56 -1.16
C LEU A 109 13.68 -8.65 -0.27
N ARG A 110 12.56 -8.36 0.40
CA ARG A 110 11.87 -9.32 1.28
C ARG A 110 11.39 -10.54 0.49
N ALA A 111 10.83 -10.33 -0.69
CA ALA A 111 10.40 -11.44 -1.53
C ALA A 111 11.56 -12.28 -2.07
N ARG A 112 12.70 -11.65 -2.42
CA ARG A 112 13.94 -12.38 -2.78
C ARG A 112 14.48 -13.22 -1.63
N ALA A 113 14.27 -12.78 -0.39
CA ALA A 113 14.61 -13.53 0.81
C ALA A 113 13.64 -14.68 1.14
N GLY A 114 12.54 -14.83 0.40
CA GLY A 114 11.59 -15.93 0.54
C GLY A 114 10.26 -15.54 1.19
N GLU A 115 10.04 -14.25 1.46
CA GLU A 115 8.81 -13.77 2.08
C GLU A 115 7.68 -13.58 1.06
N GLN A 116 6.43 -13.77 1.50
CA GLN A 116 5.25 -13.42 0.69
C GLN A 116 4.87 -11.97 0.97
N VAL A 117 5.01 -11.11 -0.04
CA VAL A 117 4.84 -9.67 0.08
C VAL A 117 3.66 -9.21 -0.76
N ILE A 118 2.77 -8.43 -0.14
CA ILE A 118 1.74 -7.65 -0.81
C ILE A 118 2.20 -6.18 -0.74
N LEU A 119 2.54 -5.63 -1.90
CA LEU A 119 2.85 -4.21 -2.08
C LEU A 119 1.57 -3.45 -2.39
N VAL A 120 1.26 -2.45 -1.57
CA VAL A 120 0.06 -1.64 -1.73
C VAL A 120 0.43 -0.28 -2.31
N CYS A 121 0.03 -0.02 -3.54
CA CYS A 121 0.25 1.26 -4.22
C CYS A 121 -0.90 1.54 -5.21
N ASP A 122 -1.28 2.82 -5.36
CA ASP A 122 -2.31 3.26 -6.30
C ASP A 122 -1.76 3.64 -7.68
N GLU A 123 -0.47 3.94 -7.81
CA GLU A 123 0.08 4.44 -9.08
C GLU A 123 0.28 3.34 -10.13
N ILE A 124 -0.04 3.67 -11.39
CA ILE A 124 0.11 2.77 -12.52
C ILE A 124 1.60 2.44 -12.78
N ALA A 125 2.50 3.42 -12.64
CA ALA A 125 3.93 3.23 -12.85
C ALA A 125 4.49 2.20 -11.86
N GLY A 126 4.31 2.42 -10.54
CA GLY A 126 4.68 1.46 -9.51
C GLY A 126 4.04 0.08 -9.70
N THR A 127 2.75 0.04 -10.05
CA THR A 127 2.06 -1.23 -10.35
C THR A 127 2.74 -2.04 -11.45
N ASN A 128 3.22 -1.37 -12.52
CA ASN A 128 3.91 -2.04 -13.61
C ASN A 128 5.27 -2.59 -13.16
N VAL A 129 6.02 -1.82 -12.36
CA VAL A 129 7.29 -2.27 -11.77
C VAL A 129 7.06 -3.49 -10.88
N ILE A 130 6.06 -3.45 -10.00
CA ILE A 130 5.71 -4.58 -9.10
C ILE A 130 5.42 -5.85 -9.92
N LYS A 131 4.57 -5.75 -10.95
CA LYS A 131 4.22 -6.89 -11.82
C LYS A 131 5.43 -7.42 -12.60
N GLN A 132 6.31 -6.54 -13.04
CA GLN A 132 7.56 -6.94 -13.68
C GLN A 132 8.45 -7.70 -12.69
N GLN A 133 8.65 -7.18 -11.49
CA GLN A 133 9.50 -7.81 -10.48
C GLN A 133 8.94 -9.14 -9.97
N ALA A 134 7.62 -9.30 -9.90
CA ALA A 134 6.99 -10.60 -9.61
C ALA A 134 7.38 -11.67 -10.65
N LYS A 135 7.41 -11.30 -11.94
CA LYS A 135 7.84 -12.20 -13.03
C LYS A 135 9.33 -12.50 -12.95
N VAL A 136 10.16 -11.48 -12.71
CA VAL A 136 11.61 -11.62 -12.56
C VAL A 136 11.94 -12.56 -11.39
N LEU A 137 11.31 -12.36 -10.23
CA LEU A 137 11.47 -13.21 -9.06
C LEU A 137 11.14 -14.66 -9.37
N THR A 138 9.99 -14.92 -10.01
CA THR A 138 9.57 -16.27 -10.39
C THR A 138 10.59 -16.96 -11.30
N GLN A 139 11.15 -16.23 -12.27
CA GLN A 139 12.16 -16.78 -13.18
C GLN A 139 13.50 -17.04 -12.48
N ALA A 140 13.93 -16.12 -11.60
CA ALA A 140 15.17 -16.25 -10.85
C ALA A 140 15.11 -17.40 -9.82
N GLN A 141 13.96 -17.61 -9.17
CA GLN A 141 13.72 -18.76 -8.28
C GLN A 141 13.83 -20.09 -9.02
N ARG A 142 13.31 -20.19 -10.26
CA ARG A 142 13.47 -21.39 -11.11
C ARG A 142 14.93 -21.67 -11.48
N ARG A 143 15.80 -20.65 -11.45
CA ARG A 143 17.25 -20.76 -11.68
C ARG A 143 18.04 -20.94 -10.38
N GLY A 144 17.39 -21.02 -9.23
CA GLY A 144 18.04 -21.15 -7.92
C GLY A 144 18.75 -19.88 -7.43
N GLN A 145 18.43 -18.71 -7.99
CA GLN A 145 19.12 -17.45 -7.65
C GLN A 145 18.57 -16.77 -6.39
N PHE A 146 17.32 -17.02 -6.03
CA PHE A 146 16.65 -16.45 -4.85
C PHE A 146 15.93 -17.53 -4.06
N SER A 147 15.63 -17.23 -2.79
CA SER A 147 14.96 -18.15 -1.88
C SER A 147 13.62 -18.64 -2.44
N PRO A 148 13.33 -19.96 -2.37
CA PRO A 148 12.04 -20.48 -2.75
C PRO A 148 10.94 -19.97 -1.81
N GLY A 149 9.70 -19.91 -2.31
CA GLY A 149 8.52 -19.54 -1.50
C GLY A 149 8.21 -18.04 -1.43
N GLY A 150 9.16 -17.19 -1.80
CA GLY A 150 8.95 -15.75 -1.88
C GLY A 150 8.02 -15.35 -3.03
N SER A 151 7.19 -14.34 -2.83
CA SER A 151 6.29 -13.81 -3.88
C SER A 151 6.02 -12.33 -3.70
N ILE A 152 5.69 -11.66 -4.80
CA ILE A 152 5.29 -10.26 -4.81
C ILE A 152 3.90 -10.19 -5.45
N GLN A 153 2.97 -9.58 -4.74
CA GLN A 153 1.63 -9.27 -5.21
C GLN A 153 1.37 -7.78 -5.07
N HIS A 154 0.50 -7.26 -5.94
CA HIS A 154 0.07 -5.87 -5.90
C HIS A 154 -1.35 -5.79 -5.33
N ALA A 155 -1.61 -4.75 -4.54
CA ALA A 155 -2.94 -4.30 -4.18
C ALA A 155 -2.99 -2.77 -4.29
N ASP A 156 -4.18 -2.23 -4.49
CA ASP A 156 -4.44 -0.79 -4.47
C ASP A 156 -5.50 -0.46 -3.41
N THR A 157 -5.85 0.81 -3.27
CA THR A 157 -6.90 1.25 -2.34
C THR A 157 -8.25 0.59 -2.63
N ILE A 158 -8.57 0.30 -3.90
CA ILE A 158 -9.83 -0.35 -4.28
C ILE A 158 -9.85 -1.79 -3.77
N GLN A 159 -8.74 -2.51 -3.90
CA GLN A 159 -8.57 -3.86 -3.39
C GLN A 159 -8.61 -3.90 -1.86
N LEU A 160 -8.02 -2.93 -1.17
CA LEU A 160 -8.12 -2.82 0.29
C LEU A 160 -9.57 -2.58 0.73
N LEU A 161 -10.31 -1.69 0.06
CA LEU A 161 -11.72 -1.46 0.35
C LEU A 161 -12.58 -2.70 0.09
N TRP A 162 -12.27 -3.46 -0.96
CA TRP A 162 -12.90 -4.75 -1.22
C TRP A 162 -12.72 -5.70 -0.04
N TRP A 163 -11.46 -5.90 0.40
CA TRP A 163 -11.16 -6.78 1.54
C TRP A 163 -11.76 -6.27 2.85
N ALA A 164 -11.81 -4.96 3.07
CA ALA A 164 -12.49 -4.39 4.23
C ALA A 164 -13.99 -4.73 4.24
N ILE A 165 -14.66 -4.68 3.07
CA ILE A 165 -16.07 -5.08 2.96
C ILE A 165 -16.23 -6.58 3.26
N GLU A 166 -15.41 -7.43 2.64
CA GLU A 166 -15.46 -8.89 2.85
C GLU A 166 -15.18 -9.27 4.31
N GLY A 167 -14.22 -8.59 4.95
CA GLY A 167 -13.87 -8.78 6.36
C GLY A 167 -14.87 -8.18 7.35
N GLY A 168 -15.91 -7.50 6.87
CA GLY A 168 -16.95 -6.90 7.71
C GLY A 168 -16.55 -5.57 8.35
N GLY A 169 -15.50 -4.89 7.88
CA GLY A 169 -15.00 -3.63 8.42
C GLY A 169 -16.03 -2.49 8.45
N PHE A 170 -17.02 -2.53 7.54
CA PHE A 170 -18.13 -1.57 7.50
C PHE A 170 -19.41 -2.07 8.22
N ASN A 171 -19.34 -3.17 8.98
CA ASN A 171 -20.47 -3.74 9.72
C ASN A 171 -21.75 -3.95 8.88
N GLY A 172 -21.60 -4.27 7.59
CA GLY A 172 -22.73 -4.42 6.66
C GLY A 172 -23.37 -3.10 6.19
N SER A 173 -22.89 -1.93 6.63
CA SER A 173 -23.43 -0.63 6.26
C SER A 173 -22.83 -0.11 4.94
N ARG A 174 -23.60 -0.26 3.86
CA ARG A 174 -23.26 0.33 2.55
C ARG A 174 -23.25 1.85 2.57
N GLU A 175 -24.09 2.47 3.38
CA GLU A 175 -24.15 3.92 3.54
C GLU A 175 -22.86 4.47 4.18
N GLN A 176 -22.39 3.82 5.25
CA GLN A 176 -21.11 4.16 5.89
C GLN A 176 -19.96 4.01 4.89
N PHE A 177 -19.91 2.88 4.17
CA PHE A 177 -18.91 2.66 3.12
C PHE A 177 -18.93 3.75 2.05
N LEU A 178 -20.10 4.06 1.48
CA LEU A 178 -20.22 5.07 0.42
C LEU A 178 -19.81 6.46 0.89
N THR A 179 -20.10 6.80 2.15
CA THR A 179 -19.66 8.06 2.77
C THR A 179 -18.14 8.14 2.84
N LYS A 180 -17.49 7.07 3.34
CA LYS A 180 -16.03 7.00 3.43
C LYS A 180 -15.36 6.96 2.05
N TYR A 181 -15.90 6.18 1.11
CA TYR A 181 -15.43 6.13 -0.27
C TYR A 181 -15.43 7.52 -0.92
N LYS A 182 -16.54 8.26 -0.78
CA LYS A 182 -16.65 9.62 -1.33
C LYS A 182 -15.64 10.57 -0.69
N ALA A 183 -15.40 10.44 0.61
CA ALA A 183 -14.37 11.23 1.30
C ALA A 183 -12.97 10.89 0.76
N MET A 184 -12.62 9.61 0.60
CA MET A 184 -11.32 9.19 0.07
C MET A 184 -11.12 9.66 -1.37
N ALA A 185 -12.13 9.49 -2.24
CA ALA A 185 -12.07 9.91 -3.64
C ALA A 185 -12.05 11.43 -3.83
N ALA A 186 -12.30 12.22 -2.77
CA ALA A 186 -12.20 13.67 -2.80
C ALA A 186 -10.79 14.18 -2.41
N LEU A 187 -9.92 13.31 -1.87
CA LEU A 187 -8.57 13.70 -1.43
C LEU A 187 -7.60 13.91 -2.58
N ASP A 188 -7.70 13.07 -3.61
CA ASP A 188 -6.87 13.11 -4.82
C ASP A 188 -7.62 12.50 -6.02
N SER A 189 -7.00 12.52 -7.20
CA SER A 189 -7.57 11.99 -8.44
C SER A 189 -7.23 10.52 -8.74
N SER A 190 -6.56 9.82 -7.82
CA SER A 190 -6.12 8.42 -8.03
C SER A 190 -7.27 7.42 -7.91
N MET A 191 -8.34 7.77 -7.19
CA MET A 191 -9.55 6.94 -7.08
C MET A 191 -10.61 7.31 -8.12
N PRO A 192 -11.34 6.32 -8.66
CA PRO A 192 -12.54 6.59 -9.45
C PRO A 192 -13.59 7.36 -8.64
N LEU A 193 -14.30 8.27 -9.31
CA LEU A 193 -15.28 9.15 -8.64
C LEU A 193 -16.43 8.42 -7.93
N THR A 194 -16.75 7.18 -8.31
CA THR A 194 -17.85 6.43 -7.70
C THR A 194 -17.51 4.96 -7.49
N ALA A 195 -17.89 4.45 -6.31
CA ALA A 195 -17.73 3.04 -5.95
C ALA A 195 -18.41 2.08 -6.93
N LYS A 196 -19.47 2.54 -7.62
CA LYS A 196 -20.17 1.77 -8.65
C LYS A 196 -19.27 1.46 -9.85
N LYS A 197 -18.40 2.38 -10.26
CA LYS A 197 -17.49 2.18 -11.40
C LYS A 197 -16.47 1.07 -11.15
N VAL A 198 -16.13 0.85 -9.88
CA VAL A 198 -15.15 -0.16 -9.45
C VAL A 198 -15.79 -1.41 -8.85
N GLY A 199 -17.10 -1.58 -9.01
CA GLY A 199 -17.81 -2.79 -8.57
C GLY A 199 -18.04 -2.92 -7.06
N LEU A 200 -17.63 -1.96 -6.24
CA LEU A 200 -17.69 -2.05 -4.76
C LEU A 200 -19.09 -1.84 -4.16
N THR A 201 -20.14 -1.71 -4.97
CA THR A 201 -21.52 -1.47 -4.48
C THR A 201 -22.44 -2.68 -4.59
N LYS A 202 -21.99 -3.77 -5.22
CA LYS A 202 -22.80 -4.97 -5.46
C LYS A 202 -22.21 -6.18 -4.73
N SER A 203 -22.92 -7.29 -4.77
CA SER A 203 -22.38 -8.59 -4.34
C SER A 203 -21.69 -9.30 -5.51
N PRO A 204 -20.48 -9.86 -5.32
CA PRO A 204 -19.51 -9.55 -4.25
C PRO A 204 -18.93 -8.12 -4.41
N PRO A 205 -18.30 -7.50 -3.38
CA PRO A 205 -17.85 -8.07 -2.09
C PRO A 205 -18.91 -8.13 -0.98
N TRP A 206 -20.02 -7.42 -1.14
CA TRP A 206 -21.06 -7.45 -0.11
C TRP A 206 -21.73 -8.83 -0.06
N PRO A 207 -22.20 -9.28 1.12
CA PRO A 207 -23.10 -10.43 1.18
C PRO A 207 -24.32 -10.19 0.28
N PRO A 208 -24.89 -11.27 -0.31
CA PRO A 208 -26.11 -11.14 -1.10
C PRO A 208 -27.19 -10.49 -0.25
N ASP A 209 -27.93 -9.56 -0.84
CA ASP A 209 -29.07 -8.95 -0.16
C ASP A 209 -30.03 -10.08 0.23
N ALA A 210 -30.35 -10.17 1.52
CA ALA A 210 -31.33 -11.14 1.98
C ALA A 210 -32.62 -10.88 1.17
N LYS A 211 -33.08 -11.87 0.41
CA LYS A 211 -34.35 -11.78 -0.31
C LYS A 211 -35.43 -11.45 0.72
N ARG A 212 -35.93 -10.22 0.67
CA ARG A 212 -37.12 -9.80 1.42
C ARG A 212 -38.35 -10.47 0.82
#